data_AF-A0A8T0MGJ8-F1
#
_entry.id   AF-A0A8T0MGJ8-F1
#
_cell.length_a   1.000
_cell.length_b   1.000
_cell.length_c   1.000
_cell.angle_alpha   90.00
_cell.angle_beta   90.00
_cell.angle_gamma   90.00
#
_symmetry.space_group_name_H-M   'P 1'
#
loop_
_entity.id
_entity.type
_entity.pdbx_description
1 polymer ?
#
loop_
_entity_poly.entity_id
_entity_poly.type
_entity_poly.pdbx_seq_one_letter_code
_entity_poly.pdbx_strand_id
1 'polypeptide(L)'
;MICRYWWSQQEENRIHWLSLDFLCSGKEKGGLGYRDLHLFNLAMLARQGRRLLIVLDSLCTKVLRAKYFPGGDPLVAKDLFQKNLWPRKNMECRIHGGRGFMALKEGLIWRVGDGTRINIWSDPWIPNGVSRKSCNPRGRLILNKVADLIDPATGQWDQELIQDAF
;
A
#
# COMPACT_ATOMS: atom_id res chain seq x y z
N MET A 1 11.86 17.39 18.88
CA MET A 1 13.33 17.33 18.70
C MET A 1 13.72 17.13 17.23
N ILE A 2 13.19 16.12 16.52
CA ILE A 2 13.48 15.87 15.09
C ILE A 2 13.06 16.99 14.12
N CYS A 3 11.86 17.58 14.27
CA CYS A 3 11.45 18.66 13.37
C CYS A 3 12.28 19.95 13.54
N ARG A 4 12.83 20.18 14.74
CA ARG A 4 13.75 21.31 14.96
C ARG A 4 15.13 21.05 14.39
N TYR A 5 15.53 19.78 14.23
CA TYR A 5 16.80 19.37 13.60
C TYR A 5 16.71 19.43 12.07
N TRP A 6 15.57 19.07 11.46
CA TRP A 6 15.40 19.12 9.99
C TRP A 6 14.90 20.46 9.44
N TRP A 7 14.19 21.25 10.25
CA TRP A 7 13.55 22.50 9.81
C TRP A 7 14.03 23.73 10.59
N SER A 8 15.22 23.65 11.18
CA SER A 8 15.87 24.77 11.88
C SER A 8 16.20 25.91 10.91
N GLN A 9 15.86 27.13 11.32
CA GLN A 9 16.08 28.40 10.62
C GLN A 9 17.56 28.84 10.64
N GLN A 10 18.48 28.03 10.12
CA GLN A 10 19.80 28.55 9.72
C GLN A 10 19.70 29.08 8.29
N GLU A 11 20.11 30.34 8.08
CA GLU A 11 20.00 31.04 6.80
C GLU A 11 20.71 30.35 5.64
N GLU A 12 21.79 29.61 5.92
CA GLU A 12 22.66 29.02 4.88
C GLU A 12 22.08 27.77 4.19
N ASN A 13 21.11 27.06 4.79
CA ASN A 13 20.57 25.81 4.25
C ASN A 13 19.03 25.78 4.27
N ARG A 14 18.38 26.89 3.90
CA ARG A 14 16.94 26.88 3.71
C ARG A 14 16.60 26.07 2.46
N ILE A 15 15.63 25.17 2.57
CA ILE A 15 15.02 24.56 1.39
C ILE A 15 14.42 25.72 0.58
N HIS A 16 15.03 26.04 -0.55
CA HIS A 16 14.46 26.99 -1.50
C HIS A 16 13.20 26.35 -2.08
N TRP A 17 12.04 26.79 -1.60
CA TRP A 17 10.77 26.41 -2.16
C TRP A 17 10.69 26.95 -3.59
N LEU A 18 10.97 26.08 -4.56
CA LEU A 18 10.75 26.36 -5.97
C LEU A 18 9.26 26.24 -6.28
N SER A 19 8.77 27.07 -7.21
CA SER A 19 7.38 26.99 -7.62
C SER A 19 7.10 25.64 -8.27
N LEU A 20 5.86 25.16 -8.11
CA LEU A 20 5.40 23.91 -8.72
C LEU A 20 5.64 23.93 -10.24
N ASP A 21 5.33 25.05 -10.88
CA ASP A 21 5.47 25.26 -12.32
C ASP A 21 6.94 25.15 -12.77
N PHE A 22 7.87 25.64 -11.95
CA PHE A 22 9.30 25.50 -12.21
C PHE A 22 9.76 24.05 -12.10
N LEU A 23 9.31 23.31 -11.08
CA LEU A 23 9.64 21.88 -10.93
C LEU A 23 9.07 21.03 -12.08
N CYS A 24 7.90 21.41 -12.60
CA CYS A 24 7.27 20.76 -13.76
C CYS A 24 7.87 21.18 -15.10
N SER A 25 8.65 22.27 -15.15
CA SER A 25 9.35 22.69 -16.36
C SER A 25 10.41 21.67 -16.77
N GLY A 26 10.69 21.57 -18.07
CA GLY A 26 11.66 20.64 -18.60
C GLY A 26 13.08 20.90 -18.08
N LYS A 27 13.91 19.84 -18.09
CA LYS A 27 15.29 19.90 -17.58
C LYS A 27 16.14 20.93 -18.33
N GLU A 28 15.83 21.16 -19.59
CA GLU A 28 16.44 22.16 -20.45
C GLU A 28 16.19 23.61 -19.98
N LYS A 29 15.15 23.84 -19.17
CA LYS A 29 14.83 25.15 -18.55
C LYS A 29 15.29 25.24 -17.09
N GLY A 30 16.05 24.25 -16.60
CA GLY A 30 16.49 24.17 -15.21
C GLY A 30 15.47 23.55 -14.24
N GLY A 31 14.31 23.10 -14.75
CA GLY A 31 13.33 22.36 -13.96
C GLY A 31 13.66 20.88 -13.78
N LEU A 32 12.77 20.13 -13.11
CA LEU A 32 12.95 18.69 -12.88
C LEU A 32 12.24 17.80 -13.90
N GLY A 33 11.39 18.38 -14.76
CA GLY A 33 10.64 17.68 -15.79
C GLY A 33 9.51 16.80 -15.25
N TYR A 34 8.97 17.11 -14.08
CA TYR A 34 7.80 16.40 -13.56
C TYR A 34 6.56 16.72 -14.41
N ARG A 35 5.90 15.69 -14.94
CA ARG A 35 4.62 15.87 -15.65
C ARG A 35 3.47 16.15 -14.68
N ASP A 36 3.48 15.48 -13.53
CA ASP A 36 2.51 15.64 -12.46
C ASP A 36 3.21 15.39 -11.11
N LEU A 37 3.40 16.47 -10.35
CA LEU A 37 4.04 16.39 -9.03
C LEU A 37 3.16 15.67 -8.01
N HIS A 38 1.83 15.73 -8.14
CA HIS A 38 0.91 15.04 -7.25
C HIS A 38 1.08 13.52 -7.37
N LEU A 39 1.05 13.00 -8.60
CA LEU A 39 1.27 11.58 -8.87
C LEU A 39 2.68 11.14 -8.47
N PHE A 40 3.70 11.97 -8.72
CA PHE A 40 5.07 11.69 -8.30
C PHE A 40 5.18 11.56 -6.77
N ASN A 41 4.59 12.50 -6.02
CA ASN A 41 4.56 12.45 -4.57
C ASN A 41 3.80 11.23 -4.07
N LEU A 42 2.65 10.90 -4.67
CA LEU A 42 1.88 9.70 -4.33
C LEU A 42 2.71 8.42 -4.53
N ALA A 43 3.44 8.33 -5.64
CA ALA A 43 4.34 7.21 -5.93
C ALA A 43 5.50 7.11 -4.91
N MET A 44 6.08 8.24 -4.50
CA MET A 44 7.10 8.26 -3.45
C MET A 44 6.56 7.77 -2.10
N LEU A 45 5.34 8.20 -1.74
CA LEU A 45 4.65 7.75 -0.52
C LEU A 45 4.36 6.24 -0.57
N ALA A 46 3.90 5.73 -1.71
CA ALA A 46 3.69 4.29 -1.91
C ALA A 46 5.02 3.51 -1.81
N ARG A 47 6.12 4.03 -2.37
CA ARG A 47 7.46 3.43 -2.26
C ARG A 47 7.92 3.36 -0.81
N GLN A 48 7.68 4.38 -0.01
CA GLN A 48 8.00 4.38 1.42
C GLN A 48 7.08 3.42 2.19
N GLY A 49 5.78 3.39 1.89
CA GLY A 49 4.83 2.42 2.45
C GLY A 49 5.25 0.98 2.17
N ARG A 50 5.74 0.67 0.97
CA ARG A 50 6.30 -0.64 0.62
C ARG A 50 7.48 -1.03 1.51
N ARG A 51 8.38 -0.08 1.82
CA ARG A 51 9.51 -0.35 2.73
C ARG A 51 9.03 -0.70 4.14
N LEU A 52 7.98 -0.05 4.62
CA LEU A 52 7.37 -0.36 5.93
C LEU A 52 6.74 -1.75 5.97
N LEU A 53 6.25 -2.27 4.84
CA LEU A 53 5.68 -3.62 4.76
C LEU A 53 6.74 -4.72 4.71
N ILE A 54 7.86 -4.46 4.03
CA ILE A 54 8.92 -5.47 3.81
C ILE A 54 9.93 -5.47 4.96
N VAL A 55 10.33 -4.29 5.44
CA VAL A 55 11.37 -4.15 6.47
C VAL A 55 10.71 -3.90 7.82
N LEU A 56 10.22 -4.96 8.45
CA LEU A 56 9.50 -4.89 9.72
C LEU A 56 10.41 -4.59 10.92
N ASP A 57 11.69 -4.94 10.83
CA ASP A 57 12.63 -4.81 11.95
C ASP A 57 13.24 -3.43 12.14
N SER A 58 13.09 -2.53 11.16
CA SER A 58 13.63 -1.19 11.28
C SER A 58 12.95 -0.43 12.41
N LEU A 59 13.71 0.34 13.19
CA LEU A 59 13.17 1.18 14.25
C LEU A 59 12.07 2.12 13.72
N CYS A 60 12.28 2.67 12.53
CA CYS A 60 11.30 3.51 11.83
C CYS A 60 9.97 2.76 11.63
N THR A 61 10.00 1.52 11.14
CA THR A 61 8.80 0.70 10.98
C THR A 61 8.14 0.39 12.32
N LYS A 62 8.90 0.00 13.34
CA LYS A 62 8.35 -0.29 14.68
C LYS A 62 7.66 0.92 15.30
N VAL A 63 8.28 2.10 15.23
CA VAL A 63 7.73 3.36 15.74
C VAL A 63 6.48 3.77 14.95
N LEU A 64 6.55 3.74 13.61
CA LEU A 64 5.41 4.12 12.77
C LEU A 64 4.24 3.14 12.92
N ARG A 65 4.52 1.84 13.06
CA ARG A 65 3.50 0.81 13.32
C ARG A 65 2.85 0.99 14.68
N ALA A 66 3.63 1.17 15.75
CA ALA A 66 3.09 1.42 17.08
C ALA A 66 2.26 2.72 17.13
N LYS A 67 2.70 3.76 16.42
CA LYS A 67 2.03 5.06 16.42
C LYS A 67 0.78 5.10 15.54
N TYR A 68 0.80 4.49 14.36
CA TYR A 68 -0.24 4.67 13.35
C TYR A 68 -1.06 3.40 13.06
N PHE A 69 -0.57 2.22 13.44
CA PHE A 69 -1.22 0.93 13.18
C PHE A 69 -1.07 -0.03 14.39
N PRO A 70 -1.47 0.36 15.61
CA PRO A 70 -1.15 -0.37 16.85
C PRO A 70 -1.77 -1.78 17.00
N GLY A 71 -2.53 -2.28 16.01
CA GLY A 71 -3.17 -3.60 16.09
C GLY A 71 -3.52 -4.23 14.76
N GLY A 72 -2.92 -3.79 13.65
CA GLY A 72 -3.36 -4.24 12.33
C GLY A 72 -2.31 -4.19 11.23
N ASP A 73 -2.66 -4.85 10.13
CA ASP A 73 -1.97 -4.74 8.84
C ASP A 73 -2.29 -3.37 8.21
N PRO A 74 -1.27 -2.55 7.88
CA PRO A 74 -1.46 -1.28 7.18
C PRO A 74 -2.30 -1.40 5.88
N LEU A 75 -2.29 -2.56 5.21
CA LEU A 75 -3.07 -2.81 3.99
C LEU A 75 -4.55 -3.10 4.26
N VAL A 76 -4.89 -3.60 5.44
CA VAL A 76 -6.27 -3.96 5.85
C VAL A 76 -6.96 -2.81 6.57
N ALA A 77 -6.20 -1.81 7.03
CA ALA A 77 -6.64 -0.62 7.74
C ALA A 77 -7.54 0.35 6.93
N LYS A 78 -8.38 -0.14 6.01
CA LYS A 78 -9.47 0.62 5.35
C LYS A 78 -10.31 1.37 6.38
N ASP A 79 -10.59 0.75 7.51
CA ASP A 79 -11.53 1.26 8.50
C ASP A 79 -10.94 2.38 9.38
N LEU A 80 -9.62 2.40 9.57
CA LEU A 80 -8.94 3.40 10.40
C LEU A 80 -8.80 4.77 9.70
N PHE A 81 -8.74 4.81 8.37
CA PHE A 81 -8.64 6.06 7.62
C PHE A 81 -10.00 6.63 7.22
N GLN A 82 -11.02 5.77 7.12
CA GLN A 82 -12.38 6.14 6.68
C GLN A 82 -13.30 6.47 7.87
N LYS A 83 -13.14 5.78 9.01
CA LYS A 83 -13.79 6.20 10.26
C LYS A 83 -12.91 7.27 10.92
N ASN A 84 -13.52 8.34 11.39
CA ASN A 84 -12.88 9.50 12.04
C ASN A 84 -12.16 9.18 13.37
N LEU A 85 -11.63 7.95 13.56
CA LEU A 85 -10.96 7.49 14.77
C LEU A 85 -9.58 8.13 14.99
N TRP A 86 -9.03 8.81 13.99
CA TRP A 86 -7.83 9.63 14.14
C TRP A 86 -8.20 11.11 14.13
N PRO A 87 -7.78 11.90 15.14
CA PRO A 87 -8.06 13.32 15.14
C PRO A 87 -7.59 13.95 13.82
N ARG A 88 -8.47 14.74 13.19
CA ARG A 88 -8.25 15.53 11.96
C ARG A 88 -6.98 16.40 11.94
N LYS A 89 -6.19 16.42 13.02
CA LYS A 89 -5.10 17.36 13.27
C LYS A 89 -3.76 17.00 12.63
N ASN A 90 -3.58 15.78 12.11
CA ASN A 90 -2.27 15.34 11.60
C ASN A 90 -2.32 15.08 10.08
N MET A 91 -2.04 16.11 9.27
CA MET A 91 -1.96 16.01 7.81
C MET A 91 -1.00 14.91 7.33
N GLU A 92 0.09 14.71 8.07
CA GLU A 92 1.11 13.68 7.82
C GLU A 92 0.53 12.25 7.83
N CYS A 93 -0.45 11.94 8.69
CA CYS A 93 -1.09 10.62 8.74
C CYS A 93 -1.92 10.35 7.48
N ARG A 94 -2.59 11.37 6.94
CA ARG A 94 -3.39 11.25 5.71
C ARG A 94 -2.51 11.05 4.48
N ILE A 95 -1.40 11.79 4.43
CA ILE A 95 -0.46 11.77 3.30
C ILE A 95 0.35 10.47 3.31
N HIS A 96 1.02 10.14 4.43
CA HIS A 96 1.90 8.97 4.52
C HIS A 96 1.16 7.65 4.79
N GLY A 97 0.17 7.68 5.68
CA GLY A 97 -0.55 6.47 6.10
C GLY A 97 -1.73 6.12 5.18
N GLY A 98 -2.49 7.11 4.73
CA GLY A 98 -3.71 6.86 3.94
C GLY A 98 -3.43 6.79 2.43
N ARG A 99 -2.98 7.89 1.83
CA ARG A 99 -2.89 8.02 0.36
C ARG A 99 -1.82 7.12 -0.26
N GLY A 100 -0.62 7.05 0.34
CA GLY A 100 0.45 6.18 -0.13
C GLY A 100 0.09 4.69 -0.07
N PHE A 101 -0.49 4.23 1.05
CA PHE A 101 -0.92 2.83 1.19
C PHE A 101 -2.14 2.48 0.33
N MET A 102 -3.08 3.42 0.10
CA MET A 102 -4.18 3.21 -0.85
C MET A 102 -3.64 3.02 -2.27
N ALA A 103 -2.77 3.91 -2.74
CA ALA A 103 -2.13 3.78 -4.05
C ALA A 103 -1.31 2.49 -4.17
N LEU A 104 -0.60 2.12 -3.09
CA LEU A 104 0.13 0.86 -3.04
C LEU A 104 -0.82 -0.35 -3.14
N LYS A 105 -1.96 -0.33 -2.42
CA LYS A 105 -2.93 -1.42 -2.41
C LYS A 105 -3.55 -1.68 -3.79
N GLU A 106 -3.76 -0.65 -4.60
CA GLU A 106 -4.24 -0.80 -5.98
C GLU A 106 -3.21 -1.48 -6.89
N GLY A 107 -1.91 -1.27 -6.62
CA GLY A 107 -0.82 -1.87 -7.38
C GLY A 107 -0.40 -3.27 -6.92
N LEU A 108 -0.67 -3.64 -5.67
CA LEU A 108 -0.22 -4.91 -5.09
C LEU A 108 -1.05 -6.11 -5.58
N ILE A 109 -0.37 -7.25 -5.74
CA ILE A 109 -0.95 -8.55 -6.06
C ILE A 109 -0.37 -9.56 -5.08
N TRP A 110 -1.22 -10.42 -4.52
CA TRP A 110 -0.79 -11.55 -3.74
C TRP A 110 -0.12 -12.59 -4.63
N ARG A 111 1.02 -13.11 -4.18
CA ARG A 111 1.61 -14.33 -4.74
C ARG A 111 1.17 -15.51 -3.90
N VAL A 112 0.64 -16.54 -4.54
CA VAL A 112 0.20 -17.75 -3.84
C VAL A 112 1.43 -18.51 -3.35
N GLY A 113 1.47 -18.74 -2.03
CA GLY A 113 2.36 -19.68 -1.36
C GLY A 113 1.53 -20.84 -0.82
N ASP A 114 1.27 -20.83 0.48
CA ASP A 114 0.37 -21.77 1.18
C ASP A 114 -1.12 -21.39 1.06
N GLY A 115 -1.43 -20.17 0.63
CA GLY A 115 -2.80 -19.70 0.40
C GLY A 115 -3.61 -19.39 1.68
N THR A 116 -3.07 -19.63 2.88
CA THR A 116 -3.82 -19.52 4.16
C THR A 116 -4.26 -18.09 4.46
N ARG A 117 -3.46 -17.11 4.04
CA ARG A 117 -3.73 -15.69 4.26
C ARG A 117 -4.55 -15.04 3.16
N ILE A 118 -4.67 -15.67 1.99
CA ILE A 118 -5.28 -15.08 0.81
C ILE A 118 -6.77 -15.47 0.76
N ASN A 119 -7.66 -14.48 0.73
CA ASN A 119 -9.08 -14.72 0.50
C ASN A 119 -9.35 -14.83 -1.02
N ILE A 120 -10.07 -15.87 -1.43
CA ILE A 120 -10.33 -16.15 -2.86
C ILE A 120 -11.09 -15.00 -3.53
N TRP A 121 -12.04 -14.40 -2.81
CA TRP A 121 -13.04 -13.49 -3.37
C TRP A 121 -12.65 -12.01 -3.20
N SER A 122 -12.05 -11.66 -2.05
CA SER A 122 -11.79 -10.25 -1.72
C SER A 122 -10.41 -9.75 -2.16
N ASP A 123 -9.42 -10.63 -2.18
CA ASP A 123 -8.02 -10.25 -2.37
C ASP A 123 -7.59 -10.35 -3.85
N PRO A 124 -6.72 -9.46 -4.34
CA PRO A 124 -6.19 -9.54 -5.69
C PRO A 124 -5.04 -10.55 -5.75
N TRP A 125 -5.28 -11.76 -6.25
CA TRP A 125 -4.29 -12.85 -6.31
C TRP A 125 -4.18 -13.53 -7.68
N ILE A 126 -5.08 -13.21 -8.63
CA ILE A 126 -5.06 -13.77 -9.98
C ILE A 126 -4.16 -12.91 -10.88
N PRO A 127 -3.07 -13.47 -11.44
CA PRO A 127 -2.22 -12.74 -12.37
C PRO A 127 -2.99 -12.46 -13.68
N ASN A 128 -2.85 -11.24 -14.21
CA ASN A 128 -3.34 -10.81 -15.54
C ASN A 128 -4.84 -10.44 -15.67
N GLY A 129 -5.61 -10.37 -14.58
CA GLY A 129 -6.97 -9.80 -14.62
C GLY A 129 -6.99 -8.28 -14.47
N VAL A 130 -8.00 -7.59 -15.05
CA VAL A 130 -8.23 -6.15 -14.79
C VAL A 130 -8.55 -5.91 -13.31
N SER A 131 -9.42 -6.75 -12.73
CA SER A 131 -9.77 -6.72 -11.30
C SER A 131 -8.74 -7.48 -10.43
N ARG A 132 -8.03 -8.45 -11.01
CA ARG A 132 -7.10 -9.40 -10.33
C ARG A 132 -7.75 -10.24 -9.22
N LYS A 133 -9.07 -10.16 -9.09
CA LYS A 133 -9.92 -10.94 -8.19
C LYS A 133 -10.73 -11.93 -9.00
N SER A 134 -11.29 -12.92 -8.33
CA SER A 134 -12.28 -13.80 -8.96
C SER A 134 -13.46 -12.96 -9.48
N CYS A 135 -13.84 -13.20 -10.73
CA CYS A 135 -14.99 -12.57 -11.36
C CYS A 135 -16.29 -13.34 -11.06
N ASN A 136 -16.18 -14.57 -10.57
CA ASN A 136 -17.32 -15.43 -10.37
C ASN A 136 -18.08 -15.02 -9.11
N PRO A 137 -19.42 -15.01 -9.13
CA PRO A 137 -20.19 -14.81 -7.92
C PRO A 137 -19.98 -15.99 -6.97
N ARG A 138 -19.68 -15.69 -5.71
CA ARG A 138 -19.41 -16.69 -4.66
C ARG A 138 -20.49 -17.77 -4.53
N GLY A 139 -21.74 -17.46 -4.88
CA GLY A 139 -22.83 -18.44 -4.82
C GLY A 139 -23.00 -19.03 -3.41
N ARG A 140 -23.14 -20.36 -3.33
CA ARG A 140 -23.23 -21.13 -2.07
C ARG A 140 -21.88 -21.75 -1.63
N LEU A 141 -20.78 -21.34 -2.24
CA LEU A 141 -19.46 -21.92 -1.93
C LEU A 141 -19.00 -21.51 -0.53
N ILE A 142 -18.62 -22.53 0.25
CA ILE A 142 -18.08 -22.38 1.61
C ILE A 142 -16.59 -21.98 1.57
N LEU A 143 -15.93 -22.21 0.43
CA LEU A 143 -14.51 -21.89 0.19
C LEU A 143 -14.24 -20.39 0.40
N ASN A 144 -13.27 -20.09 1.24
CA ASN A 144 -12.91 -18.71 1.59
C ASN A 144 -11.46 -18.39 1.30
N LYS A 145 -10.57 -19.36 1.48
CA LYS A 145 -9.12 -19.20 1.41
C LYS A 145 -8.55 -19.94 0.22
N VAL A 146 -7.50 -19.40 -0.37
CA VAL A 146 -6.81 -20.07 -1.48
C VAL A 146 -6.22 -21.41 -1.03
N ALA A 147 -5.88 -21.55 0.25
CA ALA A 147 -5.50 -22.83 0.85
C ALA A 147 -6.58 -23.91 0.70
N ASP A 148 -7.87 -23.54 0.66
CA ASP A 148 -8.98 -24.49 0.52
C ASP A 148 -9.03 -25.11 -0.90
N LEU A 149 -8.29 -24.53 -1.86
CA LEU A 149 -8.19 -25.01 -3.25
C LEU A 149 -6.92 -25.83 -3.49
N ILE A 150 -6.08 -26.00 -2.47
CA ILE A 150 -4.80 -26.70 -2.55
C ILE A 150 -4.92 -27.98 -1.75
N ASP A 151 -4.57 -29.11 -2.36
CA ASP A 151 -4.52 -30.38 -1.67
C ASP A 151 -3.37 -30.36 -0.64
N PRO A 152 -3.65 -30.57 0.66
CA PRO A 152 -2.65 -30.51 1.72
C PRO A 152 -1.61 -31.64 1.65
N ALA A 153 -1.91 -32.76 0.97
CA ALA A 153 -0.99 -33.88 0.84
C ALA A 153 0.02 -33.67 -0.28
N THR A 154 -0.43 -33.12 -1.42
CA THR A 154 0.41 -32.96 -2.63
C THR A 154 0.96 -31.53 -2.79
N GLY A 155 0.33 -30.54 -2.14
CA GLY A 155 0.65 -29.13 -2.33
C GLY A 155 0.29 -28.59 -3.72
N GLN A 156 -0.48 -29.36 -4.49
CA GLN A 156 -0.95 -28.98 -5.83
C GLN A 156 -2.38 -28.46 -5.76
N TRP A 157 -2.79 -27.76 -6.81
CA TRP A 157 -4.17 -27.33 -6.96
C TRP A 157 -5.10 -28.52 -7.14
N ASP A 158 -6.20 -28.53 -6.41
CA ASP A 158 -7.29 -29.48 -6.62
C ASP A 158 -8.07 -29.05 -7.87
N GLN A 159 -7.71 -29.65 -9.02
CA GLN A 159 -8.28 -29.27 -10.31
C GLN A 159 -9.77 -29.61 -10.41
N GLU A 160 -10.20 -30.71 -9.80
CA GLU A 160 -11.60 -31.13 -9.81
C GLU A 160 -12.44 -30.12 -9.01
N LEU A 161 -11.98 -29.76 -7.81
CA LEU A 161 -12.65 -28.75 -6.99
C LEU A 161 -12.72 -27.38 -7.66
N ILE A 162 -11.65 -26.97 -8.36
CA ILE A 162 -11.61 -25.69 -9.05
C ILE A 162 -12.60 -25.68 -10.23
N GLN A 163 -12.68 -26.74 -11.02
CA GLN A 163 -13.62 -26.85 -12.14
C GLN A 163 -15.08 -26.88 -11.67
N ASP A 164 -15.36 -27.49 -10.54
CA ASP A 164 -16.70 -27.51 -9.95
C ASP A 164 -17.09 -26.15 -9.33
N ALA A 165 -16.12 -25.38 -8.83
CA ALA A 165 -16.35 -24.13 -8.13
C ALA A 165 -16.33 -22.86 -9.01
N PHE A 166 -15.64 -22.86 -10.16
CA PHE A 166 -15.42 -21.69 -11.01
C PHE A 166 -15.68 -21.96 -12.49
#